data_AF-A0A7C5R1A3-F1
#
_entry.id   AF-A0A7C5R1A3-F1
#
_cell.length_a   1.000
_cell.length_b   1.000
_cell.length_c   1.000
_cell.angle_alpha   90.00
_cell.angle_beta   90.00
_cell.angle_gamma   90.00
#
_symmetry.space_group_name_H-M   'P 1'
#
loop_
_entity.id
_entity.type
_entity.pdbx_description
1 polymer ?
#
loop_
_entity_poly.entity_id
_entity_poly.type
_entity_poly.pdbx_seq_one_letter_code
_entity_poly.pdbx_strand_id
1 'polypeptide(L)' 'MVLSNNDDPLYTLPEMHRADRILREIFAKAKEPERYVGRFYPGPHKFDRTMQRDAFAWFDRWLK' A
#
# COMPACT_ATOMS: atom_id res chain seq x y z
N MET A 1 -3.95 -3.74 2.74
CA MET A 1 -3.50 -2.64 1.87
C MET A 1 -2.44 -1.83 2.61
N VAL A 2 -1.44 -1.31 1.90
CA VAL A 2 -0.45 -0.33 2.40
C VAL A 2 -0.43 0.85 1.44
N LEU A 3 -0.41 2.08 1.97
CA LEU A 3 -0.32 3.31 1.17
C LEU A 3 0.96 4.05 1.56
N SER A 4 1.74 4.49 0.58
CA SER A 4 3.04 5.12 0.76
C SER A 4 3.18 6.37 -0.12
N ASN A 5 4.03 7.30 0.28
CA ASN A 5 4.36 8.50 -0.47
C ASN A 5 5.80 8.43 -1.00
N ASN A 6 6.03 8.82 -2.25
CA ASN A 6 7.34 8.67 -2.90
C ASN A 6 8.40 9.62 -2.35
N ASP A 7 7.97 10.79 -1.87
CA ASP A 7 8.85 11.84 -1.35
C ASP A 7 8.73 11.93 0.19
N ASP A 8 8.36 10.82 0.83
CA ASP A 8 8.28 10.72 2.29
C ASP A 8 9.68 10.75 2.92
N PRO A 9 10.02 11.77 3.75
CA PRO A 9 11.33 11.86 4.37
C PRO A 9 11.50 10.90 5.57
N LEU A 10 10.42 10.28 6.06
CA LEU A 10 10.45 9.39 7.23
C LEU A 10 10.88 7.97 6.88
N TYR A 11 10.68 7.55 5.63
CA TYR A 11 10.93 6.19 5.16
C TYR A 11 11.64 6.22 3.81
N THR A 12 12.68 5.41 3.64
CA THR A 12 13.41 5.40 2.36
C THR A 12 12.59 4.71 1.27
N LEU A 13 12.48 5.35 0.11
CA LEU A 13 11.74 4.81 -1.04
C LEU A 13 12.18 3.39 -1.45
N PRO A 14 13.51 3.07 -1.50
CA PRO A 14 13.94 1.71 -1.79
C PRO A 14 13.43 0.67 -0.81
N GLU A 15 13.39 0.97 0.50
CA GLU A 15 12.90 0.02 1.50
C GLU A 15 11.39 -0.09 1.51
N MET A 16 10.64 0.96 1.19
CA MET A 16 9.19 0.86 0.96
C MET A 16 8.87 -0.09 -0.20
N HIS A 17 9.58 0.01 -1.33
CA HIS A 17 9.43 -0.93 -2.44
C HIS A 17 9.90 -2.34 -2.11
N ARG A 18 10.94 -2.50 -1.29
CA ARG A 18 11.39 -3.81 -0.82
C ARG A 18 10.34 -4.47 0.06
N ALA A 19 9.75 -3.73 1.00
CA ALA A 19 8.66 -4.22 1.85
C ALA A 19 7.42 -4.61 1.03
N ASP A 20 7.02 -3.80 0.04
CA ASP A 20 5.91 -4.12 -0.88
C ASP A 20 6.15 -5.46 -1.61
N ARG A 21 7.35 -5.68 -2.15
CA ARG A 21 7.70 -6.95 -2.81
C ARG A 21 7.60 -8.15 -1.86
N ILE A 22 8.16 -8.03 -0.65
CA ILE A 22 8.10 -9.11 0.37
C ILE A 22 6.65 -9.50 0.66
N LEU A 23 5.78 -8.51 0.87
CA LEU A 23 4.38 -8.77 1.17
C LEU A 23 3.64 -9.37 -0.03
N ARG A 24 3.89 -8.89 -1.27
CA ARG A 24 3.32 -9.52 -2.48
C ARG A 24 3.68 -10.99 -2.58
N GLU A 25 4.95 -11.33 -2.36
CA GLU A 25 5.41 -12.72 -2.40
C GLU A 25 4.75 -13.59 -1.31
N ILE A 26 4.57 -13.07 -0.10
CA ILE A 26 3.90 -13.78 0.99
C ILE A 26 2.44 -14.07 0.65
N PHE A 27 1.69 -13.07 0.17
CA PHE A 27 0.29 -13.25 -0.20
C PHE A 27 0.11 -14.16 -1.42
N ALA A 28 1.03 -14.11 -2.38
CA ALA A 28 1.07 -15.06 -3.49
C ALA A 28 1.33 -16.50 -3.00
N LYS A 29 2.27 -16.70 -2.07
CA LYS A 29 2.53 -18.01 -1.45
C LYS A 29 1.32 -18.54 -0.68
N ALA A 30 0.53 -17.65 -0.09
CA ALA A 30 -0.73 -17.98 0.58
C ALA A 30 -1.89 -18.27 -0.38
N LYS A 31 -1.69 -18.21 -1.70
CA LYS A 31 -2.72 -18.34 -2.75
C LYS A 31 -3.83 -17.29 -2.69
N GLU A 32 -3.54 -16.13 -2.10
CA GLU A 32 -4.47 -15.00 -1.94
C GLU A 32 -3.81 -13.68 -2.42
N PRO A 33 -3.23 -13.61 -3.63
CA PRO A 33 -2.49 -12.44 -4.10
C PRO A 33 -3.33 -11.15 -4.13
N GLU A 34 -4.64 -11.26 -4.29
CA GLU A 34 -5.58 -10.16 -4.33
C GLU A 34 -5.89 -9.56 -2.95
N ARG A 35 -5.53 -10.25 -1.84
CA ARG A 35 -5.73 -9.78 -0.47
C ARG A 35 -4.64 -8.79 -0.02
N TYR A 36 -3.67 -8.48 -0.87
CA TYR A 36 -2.66 -7.46 -0.63
C TYR A 36 -2.56 -6.48 -1.80
N VAL A 37 -2.39 -5.20 -1.46
CA VAL A 37 -1.98 -4.17 -2.41
C VAL A 37 -1.16 -3.12 -1.66
N GLY A 38 0.04 -2.83 -2.17
CA GLY A 38 0.77 -1.60 -1.87
C GLY A 38 0.52 -0.56 -2.97
N ARG A 39 0.27 0.69 -2.57
CA ARG A 39 0.10 1.83 -3.48
C ARG A 39 1.07 2.95 -3.11
N PHE A 40 1.56 3.64 -4.14
CA PHE A 40 2.55 4.70 -4.03
C PHE A 40 1.99 5.98 -4.66
N TYR A 41 2.04 7.07 -3.91
CA TYR A 41 1.51 8.38 -4.30
C TYR A 41 2.63 9.42 -4.33
N PRO A 42 2.58 10.41 -5.25
CA PRO A 42 3.57 11.48 -5.28
C PRO A 42 3.43 12.43 -4.07
N GLY A 43 4.51 13.14 -3.77
CA GLY A 43 4.56 14.15 -2.72
C GLY A 43 5.06 13.63 -1.37
N PRO A 44 5.14 14.52 -0.37
CA PRO A 44 5.64 14.21 0.95
C PRO A 44 4.66 13.34 1.74
N HIS A 45 5.06 12.97 2.96
CA HIS A 45 4.23 12.23 3.92
C HIS A 45 2.81 12.82 4.08
N LYS A 46 1.76 12.05 3.76
CA LYS A 46 0.36 12.48 3.89
C LYS A 46 -0.64 11.33 3.86
N PHE A 47 -1.91 11.66 4.12
CA PHE A 47 -3.07 10.80 3.87
C PHE A 47 -4.25 11.64 3.34
N ASP A 48 -4.15 12.05 2.07
CA ASP A 48 -5.11 12.96 1.44
C ASP A 48 -6.41 12.26 0.97
N ARG A 49 -7.33 13.04 0.40
CA ARG A 49 -8.64 12.54 -0.06
C ARG A 49 -8.55 11.41 -1.09
N THR A 50 -7.53 11.42 -1.94
CA THR A 50 -7.33 10.35 -2.94
C THR A 50 -6.92 9.06 -2.25
N MET A 51 -5.97 9.15 -1.31
CA MET A 51 -5.55 8.01 -0.49
C MET A 51 -6.70 7.46 0.37
N GLN A 52 -7.50 8.34 0.98
CA GLN A 52 -8.67 7.95 1.77
C GLN A 52 -9.71 7.20 0.94
N ARG A 53 -10.06 7.71 -0.25
CA ARG A 53 -11.00 7.04 -1.16
C ARG A 53 -10.56 5.62 -1.48
N ASP A 54 -9.27 5.44 -1.76
CA ASP A 54 -8.70 4.13 -2.06
C ASP A 54 -8.75 3.18 -0.85
N ALA A 55 -8.53 3.72 0.36
CA ALA A 55 -8.67 2.96 1.60
C ALA A 55 -10.10 2.51 1.89
N PHE A 56 -11.07 3.41 1.76
CA PHE A 56 -12.46 3.05 1.98
C PHE A 56 -12.97 2.06 0.92
N ALA A 57 -12.59 2.22 -0.35
CA ALA A 57 -12.89 1.24 -1.39
C ALA A 57 -12.29 -0.14 -1.09
N TRP A 58 -11.10 -0.19 -0.47
CA TRP A 58 -10.49 -1.44 -0.02
C TRP A 58 -11.26 -2.09 1.14
N PHE A 59 -11.67 -1.31 2.13
CA PHE A 59 -12.50 -1.80 3.23
C PHE A 59 -13.86 -2.30 2.73
N ASP A 60 -14.49 -1.56 1.82
CA ASP A 60 -15.76 -1.96 1.20
C ASP A 60 -15.69 -3.32 0.50
N ARG A 61 -14.52 -3.70 -0.01
CA ARG A 61 -14.32 -4.99 -0.69
C ARG A 61 -14.09 -6.13 0.30
N TRP A 62 -13.44 -5.88 1.43
CA TRP A 62 -12.85 -6.95 2.25
C TRP A 62 -13.31 -7.01 3.71
N LEU A 63 -13.96 -5.96 4.22
CA LEU A 63 -14.37 -5.83 5.63
C LEU A 63 -15.88 -5.51 5.79
N LYS A 64 -16.68 -5.79 4.77
CA LYS A 64 -18.15 -5.76 4.87
C LYS A 64 -18.70 -7.04 5.48
#